data_AF-A0A9Q8YAG9-F1
#
_entry.id   AF-A0A9Q8YAG9-F1
#
_cell.length_a   1.000
_cell.length_b   1.000
_cell.length_c   1.000
_cell.angle_alpha   90.00
_cell.angle_beta   90.00
_cell.angle_gamma   90.00
#
_symmetry.space_group_name_H-M   'P 1'
#
loop_
_entity.id
_entity.type
_entity.pdbx_description
1 polymer ?
#
loop_
_entity_poly.entity_id
_entity_poly.type
_entity_poly.pdbx_seq_one_letter_code
_entity_poly.pdbx_strand_id
1 'polypeptide(L)' 'MSFNPRRVKLHELYREVEALGGASHTSEDEVYNRAVDDVLSILRASGFGEGFYIDQREYENRGRLAAREFAPTIGASL' A
#
# COMPACT_ATOMS: atom_id res chain seq x y z
N MET A 1 -0.30 27.41 -10.20
CA MET A 1 0.15 26.30 -9.32
C MET A 1 1.34 25.63 -9.98
N SER A 2 2.49 25.56 -9.30
CA SER A 2 3.63 24.78 -9.79
C SER A 2 3.31 23.30 -9.53
N PHE A 3 3.19 22.50 -10.59
CA PHE A 3 3.00 21.06 -10.47
C PHE A 3 4.34 20.44 -10.06
N ASN A 4 4.47 20.10 -8.78
CA ASN A 4 5.67 19.47 -8.25
C ASN A 4 5.34 17.99 -7.96
N PRO A 5 5.68 17.06 -8.86
CA PRO A 5 5.31 15.65 -8.70
C PRO A 5 6.00 15.06 -7.46
N ARG A 6 5.19 14.57 -6.51
CA ARG A 6 5.69 13.93 -5.29
C ARG A 6 5.97 12.45 -5.56
N ARG A 7 7.14 11.97 -5.15
CA ARG A 7 7.43 10.52 -5.08
C ARG A 7 6.95 9.99 -3.74
N VAL A 8 5.93 9.15 -3.75
CA VAL A 8 5.36 8.49 -2.55
C VAL A 8 5.35 6.98 -2.72
N LYS A 9 5.22 6.26 -1.61
CA LYS A 9 4.98 4.81 -1.69
C LYS A 9 3.57 4.58 -2.22
N LEU A 10 3.40 3.54 -3.02
CA LEU A 10 2.12 3.28 -3.71
C LEU A 10 0.97 2.96 -2.74
N HIS A 11 1.26 2.38 -1.57
CA HIS A 11 0.26 2.17 -0.52
C HIS A 11 -0.16 3.48 0.18
N GLU A 12 0.75 4.45 0.30
CA GLU A 12 0.42 5.79 0.83
C GLU A 12 -0.51 6.49 -0.17
N LEU A 13 -0.20 6.39 -1.47
CA LEU A 13 -1.06 6.90 -2.53
C LEU A 13 -2.44 6.23 -2.52
N TYR A 14 -2.51 4.91 -2.34
CA TYR A 14 -3.78 4.19 -2.21
C TYR A 14 -4.64 4.75 -1.07
N ARG A 15 -4.06 4.91 0.13
CA ARG A 15 -4.78 5.45 1.29
C ARG A 15 -5.21 6.90 1.09
N GLU A 16 -4.37 7.70 0.46
CA GLU A 16 -4.70 9.09 0.15
C GLU A 16 -5.87 9.18 -0.82
N VAL A 17 -5.90 8.35 -1.88
CA VAL A 17 -7.03 8.29 -2.83
C VAL A 17 -8.29 7.75 -2.14
N GLU A 18 -8.18 6.74 -1.29
CA GLU A 18 -9.30 6.19 -0.53
C GLU A 18 -9.93 7.24 0.39
N ALA A 19 -9.12 8.09 1.00
CA ALA A 19 -9.60 9.20 1.83
C ALA A 19 -10.28 10.34 1.05
N LEU A 20 -10.14 10.38 -0.28
CA LEU A 20 -10.89 11.32 -1.13
C LEU A 20 -12.34 10.87 -1.35
N GLY A 21 -12.62 9.56 -1.25
CA GLY A 21 -13.97 9.04 -1.41
C GLY A 21 -14.88 9.43 -0.24
N GLY A 22 -16.19 9.35 -0.45
CA GLY A 22 -17.20 9.60 0.59
C GLY A 22 -17.72 11.04 0.63
N ALA A 23 -17.62 11.77 -0.48
CA ALA A 23 -18.29 13.07 -0.63
C ALA A 23 -19.83 12.92 -0.58
N SER A 24 -20.53 14.01 -0.21
CA SER A 24 -21.98 14.14 0.06
C SER A 24 -22.90 13.62 -1.07
N HIS A 25 -24.21 13.52 -0.86
CA HIS A 25 -25.15 12.86 -1.78
C HIS A 25 -25.68 13.78 -2.91
N THR A 26 -24.85 14.67 -3.46
CA THR A 26 -25.22 15.42 -4.67
C THR A 26 -24.82 14.64 -5.93
N SER A 27 -25.45 14.93 -7.07
CA SER A 27 -25.13 14.26 -8.34
C SER A 27 -23.68 14.51 -8.82
N GLU A 28 -23.08 15.64 -8.46
CA GLU A 28 -21.67 15.93 -8.78
C GLU A 28 -20.73 15.09 -7.90
N ASP A 29 -21.08 14.92 -6.62
CA ASP A 29 -20.34 14.07 -5.70
C ASP A 29 -20.40 12.58 -6.11
N GLU A 30 -21.52 12.12 -6.70
CA GLU A 30 -21.63 10.75 -7.24
C GLU A 30 -20.63 10.49 -8.37
N VAL A 31 -20.46 11.46 -9.29
CA VAL A 31 -19.48 11.37 -10.39
C VAL A 31 -18.06 11.37 -9.83
N TYR A 32 -17.79 12.23 -8.85
CA TYR A 32 -16.49 12.29 -8.18
C TYR A 32 -16.17 10.99 -7.45
N ASN A 33 -17.10 10.48 -6.64
CA ASN A 33 -16.95 9.22 -5.91
C ASN A 33 -16.74 8.05 -6.89
N ARG A 34 -17.44 8.00 -8.03
CA ARG A 34 -17.22 6.97 -9.06
C ARG A 34 -15.81 7.03 -9.64
N ALA A 35 -15.29 8.22 -9.92
CA ALA A 35 -13.92 8.37 -10.41
C ALA A 35 -12.88 7.90 -9.38
N VAL A 36 -13.11 8.15 -8.09
CA VAL A 36 -12.27 7.62 -7.01
C VAL A 36 -12.35 6.10 -6.97
N ASP A 37 -13.55 5.52 -7.03
CA ASP A 37 -13.76 4.07 -7.02
C ASP A 37 -13.08 3.37 -8.22
N ASP A 38 -13.14 3.96 -9.41
CA ASP A 38 -12.48 3.42 -10.60
C ASP A 38 -10.95 3.34 -10.41
N VAL A 39 -10.34 4.38 -9.83
CA VAL A 39 -8.90 4.39 -9.52
C VAL A 39 -8.57 3.34 -8.48
N LEU A 40 -9.34 3.25 -7.39
CA LEU A 40 -9.14 2.24 -6.35
C LEU A 40 -9.30 0.82 -6.89
N SER A 41 -10.25 0.60 -7.81
CA SER A 41 -10.46 -0.67 -8.48
C SER A 41 -9.22 -1.11 -9.29
N ILE A 42 -8.65 -0.20 -10.07
CA ILE A 42 -7.40 -0.46 -10.83
C ILE A 42 -6.24 -0.78 -9.90
N LEU A 43 -6.09 -0.02 -8.81
CA LEU A 43 -5.03 -0.25 -7.83
C LEU A 43 -5.17 -1.63 -7.18
N ARG A 44 -6.39 -2.00 -6.76
CA ARG A 44 -6.68 -3.33 -6.17
C ARG A 44 -6.43 -4.46 -7.17
N ALA A 45 -6.89 -4.33 -8.41
CA ALA A 45 -6.64 -5.30 -9.47
C ALA A 45 -5.14 -5.47 -9.78
N SER A 46 -4.35 -4.42 -9.54
CA SER A 46 -2.88 -4.44 -9.68
C SER A 46 -2.15 -4.95 -8.43
N GLY A 47 -2.88 -5.40 -7.39
CA GLY A 47 -2.31 -5.93 -6.15
C GLY A 47 -2.06 -4.89 -5.06
N PHE A 48 -2.55 -3.66 -5.22
CA PHE A 48 -2.41 -2.58 -4.24
C PHE A 48 -3.74 -2.36 -3.50
N GLY A 49 -3.82 -2.85 -2.28
CA GLY A 49 -5.00 -2.71 -1.41
C GLY A 49 -4.65 -2.85 0.06
N GLU A 50 -5.64 -2.63 0.93
CA GLU A 50 -5.45 -2.72 2.37
C GLU A 50 -4.94 -4.11 2.77
N GLY A 51 -3.77 -4.17 3.42
CA GLY A 51 -3.13 -5.42 3.86
C GLY A 51 -2.32 -6.18 2.80
N PHE A 52 -2.28 -5.75 1.54
CA PHE A 52 -1.67 -6.51 0.44
C PHE A 52 -0.30 -6.01 -0.04
N TYR A 53 0.23 -4.91 0.50
CA TYR A 53 1.57 -4.43 0.13
C TYR A 53 2.60 -4.80 1.19
N ILE A 54 3.37 -5.87 0.95
CA ILE A 54 4.68 -6.03 1.56
C ILE A 54 5.68 -5.52 0.53
N ASP A 55 6.36 -4.42 0.83
CA ASP A 55 7.50 -3.96 0.03
C ASP A 55 8.43 -5.16 -0.19
N GLN A 56 8.77 -5.49 -1.43
CA GLN A 56 9.50 -6.72 -1.72
C GLN A 56 10.84 -6.79 -0.95
N ARG A 57 11.50 -5.65 -0.69
CA ARG A 57 12.65 -5.58 0.20
C ARG A 57 12.28 -5.75 1.67
N GLU A 58 11.12 -5.27 2.10
CA GLU A 58 10.62 -5.51 3.45
C GLU A 58 10.23 -6.98 3.65
N TYR A 59 9.63 -7.63 2.65
CA TYR A 59 9.33 -9.05 2.65
C TYR A 59 10.61 -9.88 2.73
N GLU A 60 11.59 -9.58 1.87
CA GLU A 60 12.91 -10.21 1.90
C GLU A 60 13.63 -9.96 3.23
N ASN A 61 13.55 -8.74 3.77
CA ASN A 61 14.16 -8.41 5.07
C ASN A 61 13.45 -9.14 6.22
N ARG A 62 12.13 -9.25 6.21
CA ARG A 62 11.38 -10.05 7.20
C ARG A 62 11.72 -11.53 7.09
N GLY A 63 11.84 -12.07 5.88
CA GLY A 63 12.30 -13.44 5.64
C GLY A 63 13.73 -13.66 6.16
N ARG A 64 14.64 -12.72 5.93
CA ARG A 64 16.02 -12.75 6.47
C ARG A 64 16.06 -12.61 7.99
N LEU A 65 15.22 -11.78 8.58
CA LEU A 65 15.11 -11.60 10.03
C LEU A 65 14.57 -12.87 10.70
N ALA A 66 13.49 -13.44 10.17
CA ALA A 66 12.94 -14.71 10.65
C ALA A 66 13.96 -15.85 10.48
N ALA A 67 14.65 -15.94 9.34
CA ALA A 67 15.70 -16.93 9.14
C ALA A 67 16.87 -16.80 10.13
N ARG A 68 17.19 -15.57 10.59
CA ARG A 68 18.19 -15.32 11.64
C ARG A 68 17.67 -15.66 13.03
N GLU A 69 16.41 -15.37 13.32
CA GLU A 69 15.78 -15.61 14.63
C GLU A 69 15.54 -17.10 14.89
N PHE A 70 15.29 -17.88 13.83
CA PHE A 70 15.13 -19.34 13.88
C PHE A 70 16.34 -20.13 13.37
N ALA A 71 17.48 -19.47 13.10
CA ALA A 71 18.72 -20.17 12.80
C ALA A 71 19.12 -21.00 14.03
N PRO A 72 19.33 -22.33 13.90
CA PRO A 72 19.84 -23.10 15.02
C PRO A 72 21.22 -22.54 15.37
N THR A 73 21.41 -22.17 16.64
CA THR A 73 22.70 -21.77 17.21
C THR A 73 23.63 -22.99 17.22
N ILE A 74 24.08 -23.44 16.05
CA ILE A 74 25.14 -24.43 15.93
C ILE A 74 26.44 -23.69 16.23
N GLY A 75 26.77 -23.57 17.51
CA GLY A 75 28.06 -23.00 17.93
C GLY A 75 28.11 -22.27 19.26
N ALA A 76 27.22 -22.53 20.22
CA ALA A 76 27.38 -22.06 21.60
C ALA A 76 27.18 -23.20 22.60
N SER A 77 27.94 -24.28 22.42
CA SER A 77 28.26 -25.25 23.46
C SER A 77 29.49 -26.00 22.99
N LEU A 78 30.65 -25.52 23.43
CA LEU A 78 31.81 -26.25 23.97
C LEU A 78 32.96 -25.26 24.17
#